data_AF-A0A6G6J3B9-F1
#
_entry.id   AF-A0A6G6J3B9-F1
#
_cell.length_a   1.000
_cell.length_b   1.000
_cell.length_c   1.000
_cell.angle_alpha   90.00
_cell.angle_beta   90.00
_cell.angle_gamma   90.00
#
_symmetry.space_group_name_H-M   'P 1'
#
loop_
_entity.id
_entity.type
_entity.pdbx_description
1 polymer ?
#
loop_
_entity_poly.entity_id
_entity_poly.type
_entity_poly.pdbx_seq_one_letter_code
_entity_poly.pdbx_strand_id
1 'polypeptide(L)'
;MTNALELISRTFGSEAKVSRLETWIWYTLERYGSIMFETYIQSSQKSKETINYALSRSHHLTGTLTNEANQGLLPEKYFNWLNEGKRQEAWIYPRLLNITGRNIMTNPINVTGRDLQIALVDLWLVNIEEKHKILRQLEFQWNLHKKGDSLFKWFKDDPEKCNLAWEWITSNVKEYIHPLERFEDIESLLTYFDAAPFSNEHKKYYIEKIKARWRQNKHRNNLKGKSQYNFIISDKSITKLDKLVEKYGGSRAKILEILIEIESEKNDHIPEKLKLSALLSNTEDAN
;
A
#
# COMPACT_ATOMS: atom_id res chain seq x y z
N MET A 1 39.74 -20.80 -26.12
CA MET A 1 39.44 -19.35 -26.19
C MET A 1 38.69 -18.99 -24.92
N THR A 2 39.34 -18.30 -23.99
CA THR A 2 38.69 -17.78 -22.78
C THR A 2 37.59 -16.82 -23.22
N ASN A 3 36.35 -17.07 -22.81
CA ASN A 3 35.21 -16.24 -23.20
C ASN A 3 35.44 -14.81 -22.65
N ALA A 4 35.32 -13.77 -23.47
CA ALA A 4 35.49 -12.38 -23.03
C ALA A 4 34.56 -12.04 -21.86
N LEU A 5 33.37 -12.66 -21.80
CA LEU A 5 32.44 -12.57 -20.69
C LEU A 5 33.02 -13.18 -19.40
N GLU A 6 33.78 -14.27 -19.52
CA GLU A 6 34.45 -14.95 -18.41
C GLU A 6 35.66 -14.17 -17.91
N LEU A 7 36.39 -13.50 -18.81
CA LEU A 7 37.47 -12.59 -18.44
C LEU A 7 36.93 -11.37 -17.67
N ILE A 8 35.83 -10.78 -18.16
CA ILE A 8 35.14 -9.67 -17.48
C ILE A 8 34.59 -10.17 -16.14
N SER A 9 33.87 -11.30 -16.11
CA SER A 9 33.30 -11.88 -14.87
C SER A 9 34.37 -12.21 -13.82
N ARG A 10 35.54 -12.73 -14.22
CA ARG A 10 36.68 -12.99 -13.32
C ARG A 10 37.28 -11.69 -12.74
N THR A 11 37.20 -10.59 -13.48
CA THR A 11 37.71 -9.28 -13.05
C THR A 11 36.79 -8.62 -12.01
N PHE A 12 35.47 -8.88 -12.08
CA PHE A 12 34.48 -8.28 -11.16
C PHE A 12 34.24 -9.06 -9.86
N GLY A 13 34.90 -10.22 -9.69
CA GLY A 13 34.72 -11.07 -8.51
C GLY A 13 33.33 -11.69 -8.42
N SER A 14 33.15 -12.64 -7.50
CA SER A 14 31.91 -13.41 -7.31
C SER A 14 30.71 -12.60 -6.78
N GLU A 15 30.86 -11.29 -6.56
CA GLU A 15 29.86 -10.44 -5.90
C GLU A 15 28.81 -9.86 -6.87
N ALA A 16 29.16 -9.63 -8.14
CA ALA A 16 28.19 -9.16 -9.13
C ALA A 16 27.41 -10.34 -9.71
N LYS A 17 26.08 -10.33 -9.59
CA LYS A 17 25.22 -11.32 -10.27
C LYS A 17 25.51 -11.28 -11.78
N VAL A 18 25.70 -12.45 -12.39
CA VAL A 18 25.98 -12.58 -13.83
C VAL A 18 24.96 -11.81 -14.70
N SER A 19 23.68 -11.80 -14.30
CA SER A 19 22.62 -11.06 -15.00
C SER A 19 22.82 -9.54 -15.00
N ARG A 20 23.39 -8.96 -13.94
CA ARG A 20 23.70 -7.52 -13.84
C ARG A 20 24.81 -7.14 -14.80
N LEU A 21 25.88 -7.93 -14.86
CA LEU A 21 26.98 -7.73 -15.80
C LEU A 21 26.51 -7.91 -17.25
N GLU A 22 25.71 -8.94 -17.54
CA GLU A 22 25.13 -9.15 -18.87
C GLU A 22 24.28 -7.95 -19.31
N THR A 23 23.46 -7.42 -18.42
CA THR A 23 22.68 -6.20 -18.65
C THR A 23 23.58 -5.01 -18.97
N TRP A 24 24.59 -4.76 -18.14
CA TRP A 24 25.49 -3.63 -18.35
C TRP A 24 26.30 -3.75 -19.65
N ILE A 25 26.85 -4.94 -19.94
CA ILE A 25 27.63 -5.19 -21.16
C ILE A 25 26.76 -4.95 -22.39
N TRP A 26 25.53 -5.44 -22.38
CA TRP A 26 24.59 -5.26 -23.49
C TRP A 26 24.43 -3.80 -23.88
N TYR A 27 24.00 -2.97 -22.92
CA TYR A 27 23.73 -1.55 -23.16
C TYR A 27 25.02 -0.76 -23.45
N THR A 28 26.16 -1.24 -22.96
CA THR A 28 27.45 -0.62 -23.27
C THR A 28 27.87 -0.93 -24.71
N LEU A 29 27.69 -2.16 -25.18
CA LEU A 29 27.94 -2.56 -26.57
C LEU A 29 26.98 -1.88 -27.55
N GLU A 30 25.71 -1.73 -27.18
CA GLU A 30 24.76 -0.88 -27.93
C GLU A 30 25.30 0.54 -28.10
N ARG A 31 25.75 1.16 -27.01
CA ARG A 31 26.27 2.53 -27.02
C ARG A 31 27.49 2.68 -27.95
N TYR A 32 28.28 1.62 -28.09
CA TYR A 32 29.41 1.54 -29.02
C TYR A 32 29.02 1.14 -30.45
N GLY A 33 27.74 0.89 -30.72
CA GLY A 33 27.27 0.43 -32.04
C GLY A 33 27.63 -1.02 -32.37
N SER A 34 28.07 -1.80 -31.39
CA SER A 34 28.42 -3.21 -31.56
C SER A 34 27.20 -4.14 -31.57
N ILE A 35 26.06 -3.66 -31.06
CA ILE A 35 24.76 -4.31 -31.13
C ILE A 35 23.78 -3.29 -31.74
N MET A 36 23.02 -3.71 -32.74
CA MET A 36 22.07 -2.86 -33.49
C MET A 36 20.62 -3.18 -33.11
N PHE A 37 19.69 -2.31 -33.47
CA PHE A 37 18.27 -2.50 -33.15
C PHE A 37 17.69 -3.76 -33.82
N GLU A 38 18.09 -4.10 -35.05
CA GLU A 38 17.64 -5.30 -35.75
C GLU A 38 18.03 -6.58 -35.02
N THR A 39 19.17 -6.57 -34.32
CA THR A 39 19.57 -7.68 -33.46
C THR A 39 18.67 -7.83 -32.23
N TYR A 40 17.97 -6.78 -31.76
CA TYR A 40 17.08 -6.85 -30.57
C TYR A 40 15.85 -7.71 -30.78
N ILE A 41 15.22 -7.57 -31.95
CA ILE A 41 14.00 -8.29 -32.30
C ILE A 41 14.25 -9.80 -32.38
N GLN A 42 15.46 -10.19 -32.78
CA GLN A 42 15.85 -11.59 -32.95
C GLN A 42 16.45 -12.25 -31.69
N SER A 43 16.86 -11.46 -30.68
CA SER A 43 17.76 -11.90 -29.61
C SER A 43 17.14 -11.99 -28.21
N SER A 44 15.85 -11.72 -28.02
CA SER A 44 15.19 -11.86 -26.70
C SER A 44 15.36 -13.25 -26.08
N GLN A 45 15.46 -14.29 -26.92
CA GLN A 45 15.72 -15.67 -26.49
C GLN A 45 17.22 -16.01 -26.39
N LYS A 46 18.14 -15.14 -26.85
CA LYS A 46 19.55 -15.44 -27.15
C LYS A 46 20.55 -14.33 -26.74
N SER A 47 20.20 -13.49 -25.77
CA SER A 47 20.99 -12.32 -25.37
C SER A 47 22.48 -12.62 -25.12
N LYS A 48 22.80 -13.73 -24.45
CA LYS A 48 24.19 -14.16 -24.20
C LYS A 48 24.97 -14.50 -25.47
N GLU A 49 24.33 -15.18 -26.43
CA GLU A 49 24.96 -15.52 -27.72
C GLU A 49 25.29 -14.24 -28.50
N THR A 50 24.36 -13.27 -28.50
CA THR A 50 24.55 -11.97 -29.13
C THR A 50 25.68 -11.17 -28.47
N ILE A 51 25.76 -11.13 -27.14
CA ILE A 51 26.88 -10.49 -26.41
C ILE A 51 28.20 -11.14 -26.80
N ASN A 52 28.30 -12.47 -26.75
CA ASN A 52 29.54 -13.19 -27.07
C ASN A 52 29.96 -12.93 -28.52
N TYR A 53 29.01 -12.93 -29.45
CA TYR A 53 29.26 -12.62 -30.85
C TYR A 53 29.76 -11.18 -31.03
N ALA A 54 29.09 -10.20 -30.43
CA ALA A 54 29.48 -8.78 -30.49
C ALA A 54 30.88 -8.54 -29.90
N LEU A 55 31.19 -9.18 -28.76
CA LEU A 55 32.52 -9.13 -28.15
C LEU A 55 33.59 -9.77 -29.04
N SER A 56 33.29 -10.89 -29.71
CA SER A 56 34.23 -11.54 -30.63
C SER A 56 34.62 -10.64 -31.80
N ARG A 57 33.70 -9.80 -32.27
CA ARG A 57 33.94 -8.81 -33.34
C ARG A 57 34.56 -7.51 -32.84
N SER A 58 34.45 -7.23 -31.55
CA SER A 58 34.86 -5.98 -30.92
C SER A 58 35.95 -6.20 -29.86
N HIS A 59 36.91 -7.09 -30.13
CA HIS A 59 37.99 -7.44 -29.20
C HIS A 59 38.80 -6.22 -28.72
N HIS A 60 38.92 -5.19 -29.56
CA HIS A 60 39.56 -3.91 -29.20
C HIS A 60 38.83 -3.16 -28.08
N LEU A 61 37.52 -3.40 -27.88
CA LEU A 61 36.75 -2.81 -26.79
C LEU A 61 36.93 -3.52 -25.46
N THR A 62 37.49 -4.74 -25.41
CA THR A 62 37.58 -5.51 -24.15
C THR A 62 38.30 -4.74 -23.04
N GLY A 63 39.43 -4.09 -23.34
CA GLY A 63 40.14 -3.26 -22.36
C GLY A 63 39.32 -2.05 -21.90
N THR A 64 38.65 -1.38 -22.83
CA THR A 64 37.74 -0.24 -22.54
C THR A 64 36.59 -0.66 -21.64
N LEU A 65 35.93 -1.79 -21.96
CA LEU A 65 34.81 -2.33 -21.18
C LEU A 65 35.26 -2.70 -19.76
N THR A 66 36.40 -3.38 -19.62
CA THR A 66 36.96 -3.71 -18.31
C THR A 66 37.26 -2.44 -17.50
N ASN A 67 37.88 -1.43 -18.10
CA ASN A 67 38.20 -0.19 -17.42
C ASN A 67 36.93 0.59 -17.01
N GLU A 68 35.96 0.73 -17.92
CA GLU A 68 34.69 1.39 -17.62
C GLU A 68 33.92 0.70 -16.50
N ALA A 69 33.86 -0.62 -16.52
CA ALA A 69 33.17 -1.34 -15.49
C ALA A 69 33.90 -1.20 -14.14
N ASN A 70 35.23 -1.21 -14.10
CA ASN A 70 36.01 -0.98 -12.88
C ASN A 70 35.83 0.43 -12.31
N GLN A 71 35.66 1.43 -13.18
CA GLN A 71 35.49 2.83 -12.77
C GLN A 71 34.03 3.23 -12.55
N GLY A 72 33.08 2.46 -13.08
CA GLY A 72 31.68 2.85 -13.21
C GLY A 72 30.67 1.95 -12.49
N LEU A 73 31.01 0.69 -12.17
CA LEU A 73 30.10 -0.21 -11.46
C LEU A 73 30.29 -0.12 -9.96
N LEU A 74 29.19 0.15 -9.25
CA LEU A 74 29.18 0.13 -7.80
C LEU A 74 29.12 -1.31 -7.26
N PRO A 75 29.85 -1.66 -6.20
CA PRO A 75 29.67 -2.91 -5.47
C PRO A 75 28.21 -3.16 -5.06
N GLU A 76 27.78 -4.42 -5.07
CA GLU A 76 26.38 -4.82 -4.80
C GLU A 76 25.84 -4.28 -3.47
N LYS A 77 26.70 -4.21 -2.45
CA LYS A 77 26.35 -3.70 -1.11
C LYS A 77 25.72 -2.30 -1.12
N TYR A 78 26.05 -1.45 -2.10
CA TYR A 78 25.47 -0.10 -2.22
C TYR A 78 24.00 -0.09 -2.64
N PHE A 79 23.48 -1.23 -3.10
CA PHE A 79 22.10 -1.42 -3.53
C PHE A 79 21.28 -2.27 -2.54
N ASN A 80 21.84 -2.62 -1.37
CA ASN A 80 21.16 -3.48 -0.40
C ASN A 80 19.85 -2.88 0.13
N TRP A 81 19.74 -1.55 0.16
CA TRP A 81 18.56 -0.83 0.63
C TRP A 81 17.39 -0.81 -0.38
N LEU A 82 17.63 -1.18 -1.65
CA LEU A 82 16.61 -1.31 -2.69
C LEU A 82 15.91 -2.67 -2.60
N ASN A 83 15.25 -2.96 -1.48
CA ASN A 83 14.65 -4.27 -1.21
C ASN A 83 13.29 -4.21 -0.51
N GLU A 84 12.64 -3.04 -0.49
CA GLU A 84 11.40 -2.80 0.27
C GLU A 84 10.13 -2.97 -0.59
N GLY A 85 10.22 -3.70 -1.70
CA GLY A 85 9.07 -4.10 -2.52
C GLY A 85 8.53 -3.02 -3.47
N LYS A 86 7.34 -3.28 -4.02
CA LYS A 86 6.76 -2.54 -5.16
C LYS A 86 6.57 -1.03 -4.91
N ARG A 87 6.27 -0.63 -3.67
CA ARG A 87 6.10 0.79 -3.32
C ARG A 87 7.42 1.55 -3.43
N GLN A 88 8.50 1.01 -2.85
CA GLN A 88 9.83 1.58 -3.02
C GLN A 88 10.23 1.59 -4.49
N GLU A 89 9.90 0.53 -5.22
CA GLU A 89 10.18 0.46 -6.66
C GLU A 89 9.51 1.60 -7.44
N ALA A 90 8.21 1.80 -7.22
CA ALA A 90 7.42 2.86 -7.84
C ALA A 90 7.90 4.27 -7.44
N TRP A 91 8.42 4.43 -6.23
CA TRP A 91 8.94 5.71 -5.75
C TRP A 91 10.34 6.04 -6.32
N ILE A 92 11.22 5.05 -6.40
CA ILE A 92 12.62 5.23 -6.82
C ILE A 92 12.76 5.32 -8.34
N TYR A 93 12.04 4.48 -9.10
CA TYR A 93 12.17 4.41 -10.55
C TYR A 93 12.06 5.76 -11.27
N PRO A 94 11.00 6.57 -11.09
CA PRO A 94 10.89 7.86 -11.79
C PRO A 94 11.98 8.86 -11.38
N ARG A 95 12.50 8.76 -10.15
CA ARG A 95 13.60 9.62 -9.68
C ARG A 95 14.92 9.24 -10.35
N LEU A 96 15.23 7.96 -10.41
CA LEU A 96 16.40 7.49 -11.15
C LEU A 96 16.30 7.80 -12.64
N LEU A 97 15.11 7.64 -13.24
CA LEU A 97 14.88 8.02 -14.63
C LEU A 97 15.20 9.50 -14.88
N ASN A 98 14.70 10.40 -14.01
CA ASN A 98 14.98 11.83 -14.11
C ASN A 98 16.45 12.19 -13.89
N ILE A 99 17.14 11.52 -12.96
CA ILE A 99 18.56 11.78 -12.67
C ILE A 99 19.46 11.26 -13.79
N THR A 100 19.17 10.07 -14.31
CA THR A 100 20.03 9.38 -15.29
C THR A 100 19.71 9.78 -16.73
N GLY A 101 18.50 10.26 -17.00
CA GLY A 101 18.00 10.59 -18.33
C GLY A 101 17.84 9.38 -19.26
N ARG A 102 17.95 8.14 -18.75
CA ARG A 102 17.93 6.92 -19.57
C ARG A 102 16.63 6.15 -19.46
N ASN A 103 15.95 5.92 -20.58
CA ASN A 103 14.83 5.00 -20.65
C ASN A 103 15.29 3.61 -21.14
N ILE A 104 15.13 2.59 -20.30
CA ILE A 104 15.59 1.19 -20.51
C ILE A 104 14.39 0.27 -20.90
N MET A 105 13.17 0.80 -21.04
CA MET A 105 11.93 0.02 -21.09
C MET A 105 11.74 -0.87 -22.33
N THR A 106 12.60 -0.78 -23.35
CA THR A 106 12.44 -1.52 -24.62
C THR A 106 13.69 -2.35 -24.92
N ASN A 107 13.86 -3.53 -24.32
CA ASN A 107 15.01 -4.38 -24.63
C ASN A 107 14.77 -5.88 -24.40
N PRO A 108 15.35 -6.79 -25.22
CA PRO A 108 15.37 -8.26 -25.07
C PRO A 108 15.76 -8.85 -23.70
N ILE A 109 16.38 -8.11 -22.78
CA ILE A 109 16.88 -8.67 -21.51
C ILE A 109 15.79 -8.71 -20.40
N ASN A 110 14.59 -8.16 -20.63
CA ASN A 110 13.46 -8.19 -19.67
C ASN A 110 13.86 -7.78 -18.24
N VAL A 111 14.64 -6.71 -18.11
CA VAL A 111 15.11 -6.18 -16.81
C VAL A 111 13.96 -5.44 -16.14
N THR A 112 13.58 -5.84 -14.93
CA THR A 112 12.44 -5.28 -14.18
C THR A 112 12.77 -5.08 -12.70
N GLY A 113 11.89 -4.36 -11.97
CA GLY A 113 11.98 -4.16 -10.52
C GLY A 113 13.32 -3.59 -10.05
N ARG A 114 13.86 -4.14 -8.97
CA ARG A 114 15.19 -3.80 -8.42
C ARG A 114 16.31 -3.83 -9.47
N ASP A 115 16.35 -4.85 -10.32
CA ASP A 115 17.44 -5.01 -11.29
C ASP A 115 17.43 -3.88 -12.34
N LEU A 116 16.24 -3.37 -12.68
CA LEU A 116 16.08 -2.20 -13.57
C LEU A 116 16.66 -0.93 -12.94
N GLN A 117 16.44 -0.74 -11.63
CA GLN A 117 16.97 0.41 -10.90
C GLN A 117 18.49 0.37 -10.83
N ILE A 118 19.06 -0.82 -10.59
CA ILE A 118 20.51 -1.03 -10.61
C ILE A 118 21.06 -0.73 -12.01
N ALA A 119 20.42 -1.23 -13.07
CA ALA A 119 20.84 -0.98 -14.44
C ALA A 119 20.83 0.52 -14.79
N LEU A 120 19.83 1.30 -14.34
CA LEU A 120 19.80 2.76 -14.53
C LEU A 120 21.05 3.42 -13.94
N VAL A 121 21.46 3.02 -12.73
CA VAL A 121 22.64 3.57 -12.05
C VAL A 121 23.94 3.10 -12.73
N ASP A 122 24.03 1.83 -13.08
CA ASP A 122 25.22 1.26 -13.73
C ASP A 122 25.49 1.90 -15.10
N LEU A 123 24.44 2.24 -15.84
CA LEU A 123 24.52 2.86 -17.17
C LEU A 123 24.60 4.39 -17.14
N TRP A 124 24.50 5.00 -15.96
CA TRP A 124 24.68 6.43 -15.80
C TRP A 124 26.16 6.79 -15.98
N LEU A 125 26.44 7.72 -16.90
CA LEU A 125 27.81 8.06 -17.34
C LEU A 125 28.46 9.12 -16.45
N VAL A 126 28.57 8.81 -15.16
CA VAL A 126 29.28 9.63 -14.17
C VAL A 126 30.23 8.76 -13.37
N ASN A 127 31.16 9.38 -12.65
CA ASN A 127 32.11 8.67 -11.81
C ASN A 127 31.41 7.92 -10.66
N ILE A 128 32.10 6.92 -10.09
CA ILE A 128 31.56 6.07 -9.02
C ILE A 128 31.14 6.87 -7.77
N GLU A 129 31.80 8.00 -7.49
CA GLU A 129 31.53 8.85 -6.32
C GLU A 129 30.18 9.55 -6.45
N GLU A 130 29.86 10.11 -7.61
CA GLU A 130 28.56 10.74 -7.88
C GLU A 130 27.42 9.72 -7.88
N LYS A 131 27.65 8.51 -8.43
CA LYS A 131 26.68 7.40 -8.30
C LYS A 131 26.39 7.08 -6.83
N HIS A 132 27.45 6.93 -6.03
CA HIS A 132 27.32 6.62 -4.62
C HIS A 132 26.60 7.73 -3.84
N LYS A 133 26.93 8.98 -4.12
CA LYS A 133 26.30 10.17 -3.53
C LYS A 133 24.80 10.24 -3.82
N ILE A 134 24.39 10.04 -5.07
CA ILE A 134 22.97 10.00 -5.44
C ILE A 134 22.26 8.83 -4.77
N LEU A 135 22.84 7.63 -4.72
CA LEU A 135 22.21 6.50 -4.03
C LEU A 135 22.00 6.79 -2.54
N ARG A 136 23.00 7.35 -1.85
CA ARG A 136 22.85 7.75 -0.44
C ARG A 136 21.77 8.82 -0.26
N GLN A 137 21.70 9.78 -1.18
CA GLN A 137 20.67 10.81 -1.16
C GLN A 137 19.27 10.21 -1.34
N LEU A 138 19.09 9.29 -2.30
CA LEU A 138 17.82 8.60 -2.53
C LEU A 138 17.42 7.72 -1.34
N GLU A 139 18.36 6.98 -0.75
CA GLU A 139 18.14 6.18 0.46
C GLU A 139 17.68 7.07 1.62
N PHE A 140 18.37 8.19 1.84
CA PHE A 140 18.00 9.17 2.87
C PHE A 140 16.60 9.75 2.62
N GLN A 141 16.31 10.16 1.39
CA GLN A 141 15.01 10.71 1.02
C GLN A 141 13.89 9.68 1.16
N TRP A 142 14.13 8.43 0.78
CA TRP A 142 13.19 7.32 0.99
C TRP A 142 12.91 7.09 2.48
N ASN A 143 13.95 7.09 3.32
CA ASN A 143 13.80 6.96 4.76
C ASN A 143 13.07 8.15 5.39
N LEU A 144 13.28 9.38 4.92
CA LEU A 144 12.49 10.54 5.32
C LEU A 144 11.03 10.42 4.89
N HIS A 145 10.80 10.00 3.64
CA HIS A 145 9.47 9.80 3.07
C HIS A 145 8.64 8.83 3.93
N LYS A 146 9.23 7.68 4.30
CA LYS A 146 8.59 6.69 5.19
C LYS A 146 8.22 7.21 6.58
N LYS A 147 8.89 8.25 7.11
CA LYS A 147 8.48 8.84 8.41
C LYS A 147 7.06 9.42 8.35
N GLY A 148 6.61 9.82 7.16
CA GLY A 148 5.24 10.28 6.90
C GLY A 148 4.19 9.18 7.03
N ASP A 149 4.58 7.90 6.97
CA ASP A 149 3.66 6.75 7.06
C ASP A 149 2.99 6.63 8.42
N SER A 150 3.51 7.34 9.43
CA SER A 150 2.89 7.42 10.76
C SER A 150 1.43 7.86 10.72
N LEU A 151 1.07 8.68 9.73
CA LEU A 151 -0.29 9.15 9.48
C LEU A 151 -1.25 8.01 9.10
N PHE A 152 -0.74 6.97 8.46
CA PHE A 152 -1.50 5.84 7.93
C PHE A 152 -1.49 4.62 8.86
N LYS A 153 -0.84 4.70 10.03
CA LYS A 153 -0.78 3.60 11.02
C LYS A 153 -2.15 2.99 11.33
N TRP A 154 -3.20 3.81 11.38
CA TRP A 154 -4.56 3.37 11.69
C TRP A 154 -5.11 2.33 10.70
N PHE A 155 -4.60 2.27 9.46
CA PHE A 155 -5.02 1.30 8.44
C PHE A 155 -4.39 -0.09 8.63
N LYS A 156 -3.32 -0.23 9.43
CA LYS A 156 -2.58 -1.49 9.57
C LYS A 156 -3.37 -2.61 10.24
N ASP A 157 -4.31 -2.27 11.12
CA ASP A 157 -4.94 -3.28 11.99
C ASP A 157 -6.09 -4.04 11.32
N ASP A 158 -6.63 -3.55 10.20
CA ASP A 158 -7.84 -4.11 9.59
C ASP A 158 -7.87 -3.79 8.08
N PRO A 159 -7.72 -4.80 7.19
CA PRO A 159 -7.75 -4.62 5.73
C PRO A 159 -9.01 -3.93 5.21
N GLU A 160 -10.16 -4.08 5.90
CA GLU A 160 -11.40 -3.41 5.49
C GLU A 160 -11.31 -1.88 5.59
N LYS A 161 -10.37 -1.35 6.38
CA LYS A 161 -10.10 0.10 6.42
C LYS A 161 -9.49 0.57 5.09
N CYS A 162 -8.63 -0.23 4.45
CA CYS A 162 -8.07 0.08 3.14
C CYS A 162 -9.15 0.04 2.06
N ASN A 163 -10.03 -0.97 2.09
CA ASN A 163 -11.22 -1.03 1.23
C ASN A 163 -12.10 0.21 1.39
N LEU A 164 -12.41 0.60 2.63
CA LEU A 164 -13.19 1.80 2.89
C LEU A 164 -12.50 3.08 2.40
N ALA A 165 -11.17 3.16 2.52
CA ALA A 165 -10.40 4.28 1.98
C ALA A 165 -10.56 4.36 0.46
N TRP A 166 -10.46 3.23 -0.24
CA TRP A 166 -10.67 3.16 -1.68
C TRP A 166 -12.07 3.65 -2.07
N GLU A 167 -13.13 3.15 -1.41
CA GLU A 167 -14.50 3.57 -1.66
C GLU A 167 -14.70 5.08 -1.43
N TRP A 168 -14.11 5.60 -0.35
CA TRP A 168 -14.24 7.01 -0.02
C TRP A 168 -13.51 7.86 -1.05
N ILE A 169 -12.27 7.53 -1.41
CA ILE A 169 -11.46 8.28 -2.37
C ILE A 169 -12.12 8.28 -3.75
N THR A 170 -12.52 7.13 -4.26
CA THR A 170 -13.21 7.00 -5.55
C THR A 170 -14.50 7.81 -5.61
N SER A 171 -15.23 7.91 -4.49
CA SER A 171 -16.48 8.67 -4.44
C SER A 171 -16.31 10.18 -4.25
N ASN A 172 -15.21 10.63 -3.63
CA ASN A 172 -15.09 12.01 -3.13
C ASN A 172 -13.97 12.83 -3.79
N VAL A 173 -12.96 12.19 -4.37
CA VAL A 173 -11.79 12.87 -4.93
C VAL A 173 -11.90 12.88 -6.45
N LYS A 174 -12.43 13.97 -7.03
CA LYS A 174 -12.72 14.08 -8.47
C LYS A 174 -11.55 14.59 -9.31
N GLU A 175 -10.55 15.19 -8.67
CA GLU A 175 -9.52 16.01 -9.32
C GLU A 175 -8.30 15.21 -9.78
N TYR A 176 -8.27 13.89 -9.53
CA TYR A 176 -7.07 13.07 -9.72
C TYR A 176 -7.41 11.69 -10.27
N ILE A 177 -6.39 11.03 -10.84
CA ILE A 177 -6.50 9.66 -11.34
C ILE A 177 -7.02 8.78 -10.20
N HIS A 178 -8.21 8.23 -10.38
CA HIS A 178 -8.79 7.31 -9.42
C HIS A 178 -7.95 6.04 -9.35
N PRO A 179 -7.79 5.46 -8.14
CA PRO A 179 -7.18 4.14 -8.02
C PRO A 179 -8.01 3.13 -8.82
N LEU A 180 -7.42 2.55 -9.86
CA LEU A 180 -8.09 1.59 -10.75
C LEU A 180 -8.51 0.32 -10.00
N GLU A 181 -7.69 -0.10 -9.05
CA GLU A 181 -7.87 -1.30 -8.24
C GLU A 181 -8.12 -0.94 -6.78
N ARG A 182 -8.83 -1.84 -6.08
CA ARG A 182 -9.07 -1.70 -4.64
C ARG A 182 -7.75 -1.76 -3.88
N PHE A 183 -7.67 -1.04 -2.77
CA PHE A 183 -6.54 -1.15 -1.86
C PHE A 183 -6.67 -2.43 -1.06
N GLU A 184 -5.97 -3.49 -1.49
CA GLU A 184 -5.94 -4.79 -0.81
C GLU A 184 -5.24 -4.71 0.56
N ASP A 185 -4.30 -3.78 0.70
CA ASP A 185 -3.44 -3.65 1.87
C ASP A 185 -2.99 -2.19 2.09
N ILE A 186 -2.14 -1.99 3.09
CA ILE A 186 -1.59 -0.65 3.36
C ILE A 186 -0.55 -0.22 2.32
N GLU A 187 0.16 -1.14 1.67
CA GLU A 187 1.19 -0.82 0.68
C GLU A 187 0.56 -0.22 -0.58
N SER A 188 -0.53 -0.79 -1.08
CA SER A 188 -1.32 -0.26 -2.19
C SER A 188 -1.91 1.12 -1.87
N LEU A 189 -2.44 1.31 -0.66
CA LEU A 189 -2.92 2.62 -0.18
C LEU A 189 -1.79 3.67 -0.17
N LEU A 190 -0.64 3.32 0.40
CA LEU A 190 0.50 4.23 0.50
C LEU A 190 1.09 4.54 -0.88
N THR A 191 1.18 3.56 -1.77
CA THR A 191 1.62 3.74 -3.16
C THR A 191 0.74 4.76 -3.88
N TYR A 192 -0.58 4.71 -3.70
CA TYR A 192 -1.50 5.72 -4.26
C TYR A 192 -1.21 7.12 -3.71
N PHE A 193 -1.09 7.25 -2.38
CA PHE A 193 -0.82 8.55 -1.75
C PHE A 193 0.57 9.11 -2.04
N ASP A 194 1.53 8.27 -2.43
CA ASP A 194 2.87 8.68 -2.85
C ASP A 194 2.88 9.23 -4.28
N ALA A 195 2.04 8.68 -5.16
CA ALA A 195 1.89 9.14 -6.54
C ALA A 195 0.97 10.37 -6.65
N ALA A 196 -0.01 10.49 -5.75
CA ALA A 196 -0.96 11.59 -5.78
C ALA A 196 -0.32 12.91 -5.30
N PRO A 197 -0.59 14.05 -5.96
CA PRO A 197 0.01 15.35 -5.64
C PRO A 197 -0.69 16.02 -4.43
N PHE A 198 -0.97 15.25 -3.37
CA PHE A 198 -1.60 15.76 -2.16
C PHE A 198 -0.57 16.32 -1.19
N SER A 199 -0.83 17.52 -0.69
CA SER A 199 -0.12 18.04 0.48
C SER A 199 -0.40 17.18 1.72
N ASN A 200 0.44 17.30 2.74
CA ASN A 200 0.25 16.56 3.99
C ASN A 200 -1.07 16.93 4.68
N GLU A 201 -1.55 18.16 4.52
CA GLU A 201 -2.82 18.64 5.05
C GLU A 201 -4.00 17.95 4.35
N HIS A 202 -3.96 17.83 3.02
CA HIS A 202 -4.96 17.07 2.27
C HIS A 202 -4.97 15.60 2.66
N LYS A 203 -3.80 14.97 2.79
CA LYS A 203 -3.67 13.59 3.28
C LYS A 203 -4.32 13.42 4.66
N LYS A 204 -3.99 14.29 5.61
CA LYS A 204 -4.60 14.30 6.96
C LYS A 204 -6.11 14.44 6.91
N TYR A 205 -6.60 15.39 6.12
CA TYR A 205 -8.03 15.66 5.98
C TYR A 205 -8.78 14.42 5.45
N TYR A 206 -8.29 13.79 4.38
CA TYR A 206 -8.93 12.59 3.82
C TYR A 206 -8.91 11.43 4.81
N ILE A 207 -7.79 11.18 5.48
CA ILE A 207 -7.68 10.13 6.50
C ILE A 207 -8.70 10.35 7.62
N GLU A 208 -8.89 11.57 8.11
CA GLU A 208 -9.87 11.87 9.14
C GLU A 208 -11.33 11.68 8.67
N LYS A 209 -11.63 12.00 7.40
CA LYS A 209 -12.94 11.71 6.81
C LYS A 209 -13.20 10.21 6.69
N ILE A 210 -12.20 9.44 6.26
CA ILE A 210 -12.29 7.98 6.18
C ILE A 210 -12.51 7.36 7.57
N LYS A 211 -11.75 7.80 8.58
CA LYS A 211 -11.95 7.38 9.98
C LYS A 211 -13.34 7.72 10.49
N ALA A 212 -13.87 8.90 10.18
CA ALA A 212 -15.22 9.28 10.56
C ALA A 212 -16.29 8.38 9.93
N ARG A 213 -16.14 8.07 8.63
CA ARG A 213 -17.02 7.12 7.93
C ARG A 213 -16.92 5.71 8.54
N TRP A 214 -15.74 5.25 8.90
CA TRP A 214 -15.56 3.97 9.58
C TRP A 214 -16.29 3.90 10.92
N ARG A 215 -16.13 4.92 11.78
CA ARG A 215 -16.85 5.01 13.06
C ARG A 215 -18.36 4.96 12.85
N GLN A 216 -18.86 5.67 11.84
CA GLN A 216 -20.27 5.68 11.50
C GLN A 216 -20.75 4.31 11.01
N ASN A 217 -19.99 3.63 10.15
CA ASN A 217 -20.32 2.30 9.66
C ASN A 217 -20.36 1.27 10.79
N LYS A 218 -19.37 1.28 11.69
CA LYS A 218 -19.35 0.45 12.91
C LYS A 218 -20.60 0.71 13.76
N HIS A 219 -20.95 1.98 13.96
CA HIS A 219 -22.14 2.34 14.73
C HIS A 219 -23.44 1.83 14.07
N ARG A 220 -23.62 2.05 12.75
CA ARG A 220 -24.79 1.55 12.01
C ARG A 220 -24.87 0.02 12.02
N ASN A 221 -23.74 -0.67 11.88
CA ASN A 221 -23.69 -2.13 11.95
C ASN A 221 -24.06 -2.65 13.34
N ASN A 222 -23.62 -1.99 14.41
CA ASN A 222 -24.00 -2.33 15.78
C ASN A 222 -25.51 -2.12 16.07
N LEU A 223 -26.17 -1.27 15.28
CA LEU A 223 -27.60 -1.00 15.35
C LEU A 223 -28.45 -1.90 14.43
N LYS A 224 -27.85 -2.74 13.59
CA LYS A 224 -28.64 -3.68 12.78
C LYS A 224 -29.47 -4.59 13.69
N GLY A 225 -30.78 -4.62 13.46
CA GLY A 225 -31.74 -5.35 14.31
C GLY A 225 -32.12 -4.64 15.62
N LYS A 226 -31.61 -3.43 15.86
CA LYS A 226 -31.93 -2.61 17.04
C LYS A 226 -32.52 -1.28 16.60
N SER A 227 -33.78 -1.04 16.96
CA SER A 227 -34.45 0.23 16.73
C SER A 227 -34.52 1.01 18.04
N GLN A 228 -34.16 2.29 18.00
CA GLN A 228 -34.34 3.17 19.14
C GLN A 228 -35.81 3.63 19.19
N TYR A 229 -36.49 3.31 20.30
CA TYR A 229 -37.83 3.81 20.59
C TYR A 229 -37.76 4.82 21.73
N ASN A 230 -38.33 6.00 21.51
CA ASN A 230 -38.43 7.04 22.53
C ASN A 230 -39.78 6.91 23.23
N PHE A 231 -39.76 6.64 24.53
CA PHE A 231 -40.97 6.52 25.34
C PHE A 231 -41.05 7.70 26.31
N ILE A 232 -42.24 8.27 26.45
CA ILE A 232 -42.55 9.17 27.56
C ILE A 232 -43.05 8.29 28.71
N ILE A 233 -42.29 8.26 29.80
CA ILE A 233 -42.63 7.51 31.01
C ILE A 233 -42.55 8.45 32.21
N SER A 234 -43.44 8.27 33.19
CA SER A 234 -43.47 9.11 34.39
C SER A 234 -42.19 8.96 35.22
N ASP A 235 -41.79 10.01 35.94
CA ASP A 235 -40.64 9.97 36.85
C ASP A 235 -40.76 8.85 37.90
N LYS A 236 -41.98 8.56 38.35
CA LYS A 236 -42.28 7.43 39.25
C LYS A 236 -41.93 6.09 38.60
N SER A 237 -42.22 5.92 37.32
CA SER A 237 -41.88 4.69 36.57
C SER A 237 -40.38 4.57 36.34
N ILE A 238 -39.68 5.68 36.05
CA ILE A 238 -38.21 5.71 35.93
C ILE A 238 -37.57 5.29 37.25
N THR A 239 -38.03 5.84 38.38
CA THR A 239 -37.50 5.49 39.71
C THR A 239 -37.68 4.00 40.02
N LYS A 240 -38.80 3.40 39.61
CA LYS A 240 -39.02 1.95 39.76
C LYS A 240 -38.07 1.14 38.87
N LEU A 241 -37.87 1.57 37.63
CA LEU A 241 -36.94 0.92 36.69
C LEU A 241 -35.50 0.97 37.23
N ASP A 242 -35.09 2.09 37.84
CA ASP A 242 -33.77 2.23 38.46
C ASP A 242 -33.55 1.23 39.60
N LYS A 243 -34.55 1.06 40.48
CA LYS A 243 -34.49 0.05 41.53
C LYS A 243 -34.37 -1.38 40.98
N LEU A 244 -35.00 -1.67 39.83
CA LEU A 244 -34.84 -2.96 39.16
C LEU A 244 -33.43 -3.13 38.61
N VAL A 245 -32.86 -2.09 38.01
CA VAL A 245 -31.47 -2.08 37.54
C VAL A 245 -30.49 -2.30 38.69
N GLU A 246 -30.66 -1.62 39.82
CA GLU A 246 -29.82 -1.80 41.01
C GLU A 246 -29.92 -3.22 41.56
N LYS A 247 -31.13 -3.79 41.59
CA LYS A 247 -31.37 -5.12 42.17
C LYS A 247 -30.83 -6.26 41.30
N TYR A 248 -30.97 -6.16 39.99
CA TYR A 248 -30.68 -7.26 39.06
C TYR A 248 -29.43 -7.04 38.20
N GLY A 249 -28.86 -5.83 38.20
CA GLY A 249 -27.73 -5.45 37.36
C GLY A 249 -28.12 -5.23 35.90
N GLY A 250 -27.23 -4.56 35.14
CA GLY A 250 -27.42 -4.31 33.71
C GLY A 250 -27.86 -2.87 33.37
N SER A 251 -28.35 -2.66 32.15
CA SER A 251 -28.85 -1.34 31.70
C SER A 251 -30.38 -1.28 31.78
N ARG A 252 -30.93 -0.06 31.90
CA ARG A 252 -32.39 0.18 31.83
C ARG A 252 -33.04 -0.49 30.61
N ALA A 253 -32.39 -0.40 29.45
CA ALA A 253 -32.85 -1.02 28.21
C ALA A 253 -32.87 -2.55 28.33
N LYS A 254 -31.84 -3.16 28.93
CA LYS A 254 -31.79 -4.61 29.11
C LYS A 254 -32.89 -5.12 30.05
N ILE A 255 -33.13 -4.40 31.14
CA ILE A 255 -34.24 -4.73 32.05
C ILE A 255 -35.59 -4.58 31.34
N LEU A 256 -35.79 -3.53 30.55
CA LEU A 256 -37.01 -3.35 29.74
C LEU A 256 -37.22 -4.49 28.73
N GLU A 257 -36.17 -4.90 28.01
CA GLU A 257 -36.25 -6.05 27.08
C GLU A 257 -36.69 -7.32 27.81
N ILE A 258 -36.11 -7.63 28.97
CA ILE A 258 -36.47 -8.81 29.77
C ILE A 258 -37.94 -8.74 30.22
N LEU A 259 -38.40 -7.56 30.67
CA LEU A 259 -39.79 -7.38 31.09
C LEU A 259 -40.78 -7.57 29.92
N ILE A 260 -40.43 -7.05 28.74
CA ILE A 260 -41.24 -7.23 27.52
C ILE A 260 -41.28 -8.70 27.11
N GLU A 261 -40.14 -9.40 27.17
CA GLU A 261 -40.03 -10.82 26.82
C GLU A 261 -40.85 -11.70 27.78
N ILE A 262 -40.69 -11.51 29.09
CA ILE A 262 -41.47 -12.24 30.11
C ILE A 262 -42.97 -12.04 29.90
N GLU A 263 -43.40 -10.80 29.67
CA GLU A 263 -44.81 -10.51 29.50
C GLU A 263 -45.35 -11.01 28.16
N SER A 264 -44.55 -10.98 27.09
CA SER A 264 -44.94 -11.55 25.81
C SER A 264 -45.07 -13.08 25.86
N GLU A 265 -44.26 -13.76 26.67
CA GLU A 265 -44.31 -15.21 26.83
C GLU A 265 -45.43 -15.67 27.78
N LYS A 266 -45.57 -14.99 28.92
CA LYS A 266 -46.51 -15.39 29.98
C LYS A 266 -47.90 -14.77 29.83
N ASN A 267 -47.98 -13.53 29.38
CA ASN A 267 -49.21 -12.77 29.19
C ASN A 267 -50.12 -12.71 30.43
N ASP A 268 -49.52 -12.59 31.61
CA ASP A 268 -50.24 -12.64 32.88
C ASP A 268 -50.43 -11.25 33.50
N HIS A 269 -49.43 -10.36 33.42
CA HIS A 269 -49.40 -9.15 34.26
C HIS A 269 -50.15 -7.97 33.63
N ILE A 270 -50.03 -7.76 32.31
CA ILE A 270 -50.72 -6.68 31.59
C ILE A 270 -52.23 -6.94 31.57
N PRO A 271 -52.73 -8.15 31.21
CA PRO A 271 -54.18 -8.40 31.20
C PRO A 271 -54.82 -8.25 32.58
N GLU A 272 -54.15 -8.72 33.65
CA GLU A 272 -54.63 -8.56 35.02
C GLU A 272 -54.71 -7.07 35.39
N LYS A 273 -53.65 -6.31 35.12
CA LYS A 273 -53.60 -4.86 35.35
C LYS A 273 -54.72 -4.12 34.63
N LEU A 274 -54.98 -4.46 33.37
CA LEU A 274 -56.04 -3.83 32.58
C LEU A 274 -57.43 -4.14 33.12
N LYS A 275 -57.68 -5.40 33.52
CA LYS A 275 -58.94 -5.80 34.18
C LYS A 275 -59.18 -5.03 35.48
N LEU A 276 -58.16 -4.93 36.33
CA LEU A 276 -58.24 -4.20 37.60
C LEU A 276 -58.49 -2.70 37.37
N SER A 277 -57.83 -2.07 36.38
CA SER A 277 -58.10 -0.67 36.07
C SER A 277 -59.52 -0.44 35.55
N ALA A 278 -60.07 -1.35 34.74
CA ALA A 278 -61.42 -1.25 34.22
C ALA A 278 -62.49 -1.43 35.32
N LEU A 279 -62.23 -2.29 36.30
CA LEU A 279 -63.10 -2.47 37.47
C LEU A 279 -63.11 -1.22 38.37
N LEU A 280 -61.97 -0.55 38.51
CA LEU A 280 -61.84 0.68 39.29
C LEU A 280 -62.48 1.88 38.58
N SER A 281 -62.39 1.99 37.25
CA SER A 281 -63.08 3.06 36.51
C SER A 281 -64.60 2.89 36.50
N ASN A 282 -65.09 1.65 36.39
CA ASN A 282 -66.54 1.38 36.41
C ASN A 282 -67.20 1.58 37.78
N THR A 283 -66.43 1.72 38.84
CA THR A 283 -66.93 2.01 40.20
C THR A 283 -66.93 3.51 40.53
N GLU A 284 -66.21 4.33 39.76
CA GLU A 284 -66.25 5.79 39.87
C GLU A 284 -67.41 6.41 39.07
N ASP A 285 -67.86 5.77 37.97
CA ASP A 285 -69.02 6.21 37.18
C ASP A 285 -70.40 5.80 37.78
N ALA A 286 -70.41 5.04 38.88
CA ALA A 286 -71.62 4.55 39.54
C ALA A 286 -72.01 5.31 40.83
N ASN A 287 -71.35 6.45 41.12
CA ASN A 287 -71.62 7.32 42.26
C ASN A 287 -72.02 8.74 41.83
#